data_AF-A0A955ETZ2-F1
#
_entry.id   AF-A0A955ETZ2-F1
#
_cell.length_a   1.000
_cell.length_b   1.000
_cell.length_c   1.000
_cell.angle_alpha   90.00
_cell.angle_beta   90.00
_cell.angle_gamma   90.00
#
_symmetry.space_group_name_H-M   'P 1'
#
loop_
_entity.id
_entity.type
_entity.pdbx_description
1 polymer ?
#
loop_
_entity_poly.entity_id
_entity_poly.type
_entity_poly.pdbx_seq_one_letter_code
_entity_poly.pdbx_strand_id
1 'polypeptide(L)'
;MLEVRHRTLLLESLRPPVGYRLEAAIGTSYTLDLMALLCVPLAFTWFDWEDEEGRPSADPLALLEALRRHARRIHVFCQAGMTALPPTGKPLLVYLERSIVEVKPPTAGGIFHPKVWVLRFVDGEGAVRYRVLVLTRNLTFDRSWDTCLVLEGDLKDRQRAYARNHPLADFVESLPGLAVRGAVSGEAVAATSLMQEELRRVAFEVPEGFDEDSLRFHPLGSPGYEEAWPFPQDVPGNRRLLVVSPFLDIGSLRWLVEAFPLVEVVSRPEVLARLPEDLRSDLGRLWTLVPEADPET
;
A
#
# COMPACT_ATOMS: atom_id res chain seq x y z
N MET A 1 -5.86 -4.22 -19.08
CA MET A 1 -5.11 -5.49 -18.94
C MET A 1 -3.73 -5.13 -18.40
N LEU A 2 -3.17 -5.85 -17.42
CA LEU A 2 -1.83 -5.54 -16.91
C LEU A 2 -0.79 -5.89 -17.97
N GLU A 3 -0.10 -4.88 -18.50
CA GLU A 3 0.92 -5.08 -19.53
C GLU A 3 2.26 -5.45 -18.92
N VAL A 4 2.70 -6.68 -19.18
CA VAL A 4 3.94 -7.30 -18.70
C VAL A 4 5.21 -6.46 -19.02
N ARG A 5 5.13 -5.62 -20.07
CA ARG A 5 6.22 -4.75 -20.52
C ARG A 5 6.20 -3.34 -19.90
N HIS A 6 5.09 -2.93 -19.31
CA HIS A 6 4.99 -1.64 -18.64
C HIS A 6 5.47 -1.79 -17.18
N ARG A 7 6.78 -1.65 -17.00
CA ARG A 7 7.46 -1.77 -15.70
C ARG A 7 7.83 -0.39 -15.18
N THR A 8 7.52 -0.12 -13.92
CA THR A 8 7.90 1.09 -13.21
C THR A 8 8.61 0.74 -11.92
N LEU A 9 9.66 1.48 -11.59
CA LEU A 9 10.32 1.36 -10.28
C LEU A 9 9.46 2.02 -9.21
N LEU A 10 9.35 1.41 -8.03
CA LEU A 10 8.60 2.02 -6.92
C LEU A 10 9.07 3.44 -6.62
N LEU A 11 10.39 3.69 -6.63
CA LEU A 11 10.94 5.03 -6.38
C LEU A 11 10.48 6.04 -7.44
N GLU A 12 10.33 5.63 -8.70
CA GLU A 12 9.76 6.48 -9.75
C GLU A 12 8.28 6.76 -9.52
N SER A 13 7.50 5.78 -9.03
CA SER A 13 6.11 5.99 -8.61
C SER A 13 5.96 6.96 -7.43
N LEU A 14 7.04 7.23 -6.69
CA LEU A 14 7.07 8.22 -5.61
C LEU A 14 7.47 9.63 -6.08
N ARG A 15 8.04 9.76 -7.29
CA ARG A 15 8.56 11.03 -7.83
C ARG A 15 7.47 12.10 -7.88
N PRO A 16 7.66 13.30 -7.30
CA PRO A 16 6.69 14.38 -7.41
C PRO A 16 6.35 14.71 -8.88
N PRO A 17 5.10 15.06 -9.21
CA PRO A 17 4.77 15.64 -10.52
C PRO A 17 5.60 16.89 -10.81
N VAL A 18 5.78 17.22 -12.09
CA VAL A 18 6.54 18.41 -12.52
C VAL A 18 5.95 19.67 -11.87
N GLY A 19 6.81 20.49 -11.25
CA GLY A 19 6.41 21.72 -10.55
C GLY A 19 5.93 21.51 -9.11
N TYR A 20 5.81 20.26 -8.65
CA TYR A 20 5.41 19.93 -7.28
C TYR A 20 6.58 19.41 -6.45
N ARG A 21 6.48 19.57 -5.13
CA ARG A 21 7.39 18.97 -4.14
C ARG A 21 6.61 18.10 -3.16
N LEU A 22 7.27 17.10 -2.58
CA LEU A 22 6.70 16.30 -1.50
C LEU A 22 6.55 17.15 -0.23
N GLU A 23 5.35 17.21 0.34
CA GLU A 23 5.11 17.81 1.65
C GLU A 23 4.91 16.75 2.74
N ALA A 24 4.18 15.67 2.47
CA ALA A 24 3.99 14.56 3.40
C ALA A 24 3.76 13.23 2.67
N ALA A 25 4.21 12.14 3.28
CA ALA A 25 4.00 10.79 2.80
C ALA A 25 3.62 9.86 3.96
N ILE A 26 2.54 9.12 3.78
CA ILE A 26 2.09 8.06 4.69
C ILE A 26 2.25 6.74 3.95
N GLY A 27 3.11 5.86 4.45
CA GLY A 27 3.32 4.52 3.91
C GLY A 27 2.79 3.47 4.87
N THR A 28 2.37 2.33 4.35
CA THR A 28 2.09 1.14 5.13
C THR A 28 2.83 -0.06 4.56
N SER A 29 3.25 -0.99 5.41
CA SER A 29 3.87 -2.23 4.97
C SER A 29 3.69 -3.34 6.00
N TYR A 30 3.64 -4.60 5.56
CA TYR A 30 3.68 -5.71 6.50
C TYR A 30 5.11 -5.93 7.00
N THR A 31 6.01 -6.32 6.09
CA THR A 31 7.45 -6.37 6.38
C THR A 31 8.11 -5.06 5.97
N LEU A 32 9.11 -4.61 6.72
CA LEU A 32 9.86 -3.40 6.38
C LEU A 32 11.35 -3.68 6.43
N ASP A 33 12.06 -3.45 5.32
CA ASP A 33 13.52 -3.42 5.31
C ASP A 33 14.00 -1.97 5.48
N LEU A 34 14.79 -1.69 6.52
CA LEU A 34 15.22 -0.32 6.81
C LEU A 34 16.16 0.27 5.75
N MET A 35 16.95 -0.56 5.08
CA MET A 35 17.80 -0.12 3.99
C MET A 35 16.96 0.20 2.76
N ALA A 36 15.91 -0.58 2.48
CA ALA A 36 14.95 -0.27 1.43
C ALA A 36 14.17 1.03 1.73
N LEU A 37 13.78 1.24 2.99
CA LEU A 37 13.15 2.50 3.41
C LEU A 37 14.08 3.69 3.27
N LEU A 38 15.37 3.55 3.59
CA LEU A 38 16.35 4.64 3.44
C LEU A 38 16.48 5.12 1.99
N CYS A 39 16.24 4.25 1.00
CA CYS A 39 16.21 4.64 -0.41
C CYS A 39 15.09 5.63 -0.74
N VAL A 40 13.99 5.66 0.03
CA VAL A 40 12.84 6.55 -0.21
C VAL A 40 13.20 8.03 -0.01
N PRO A 41 13.62 8.49 1.19
CA PRO A 41 14.00 9.89 1.36
C PRO A 41 15.24 10.26 0.54
N LEU A 42 16.16 9.30 0.28
CA LEU A 42 17.27 9.52 -0.65
C LEU A 42 16.77 9.79 -2.08
N ALA A 43 15.79 9.04 -2.57
CA ALA A 43 15.17 9.30 -3.88
C ALA A 43 14.58 10.71 -3.93
N PHE A 44 13.85 11.14 -2.91
CA PHE A 44 13.35 12.52 -2.84
C PHE A 44 14.46 13.57 -2.77
N THR A 45 15.57 13.31 -2.08
CA THR A 45 16.74 14.22 -2.15
C THR A 45 17.26 14.35 -3.57
N TRP A 46 17.32 13.25 -4.33
CA TRP A 46 17.76 13.29 -5.72
C TRP A 46 16.75 13.98 -6.63
N PHE A 47 15.45 13.76 -6.46
CA PHE A 47 14.41 14.43 -7.25
C PHE A 47 14.41 15.95 -7.07
N ASP A 48 14.70 16.45 -5.86
CA ASP A 48 14.85 17.88 -5.60
C ASP A 48 16.15 18.46 -6.22
N TRP A 49 17.08 17.61 -6.68
CA TRP A 49 18.44 17.99 -7.10
C TRP A 49 18.70 17.88 -8.61
N GLU A 50 17.76 17.33 -9.37
CA GLU A 50 17.82 17.35 -10.84
C GLU A 50 17.48 18.77 -11.33
N ASP A 51 18.49 19.52 -11.84
CA ASP A 51 18.24 20.67 -12.72
C ASP A 51 17.71 20.18 -14.09
N GLU A 52 17.25 21.08 -14.98
CA GLU A 52 16.76 20.69 -16.33
C GLU A 52 17.82 19.90 -17.14
N GLU A 53 19.08 19.92 -16.72
CA GLU A 53 20.22 19.19 -17.32
C GLU A 53 20.77 18.01 -16.49
N GLY A 54 20.14 17.64 -15.36
CA GLY A 54 20.49 16.48 -14.53
C GLY A 54 21.86 16.52 -13.84
N ARG A 55 22.42 17.70 -13.54
CA ARG A 55 23.75 17.83 -12.93
C ARG A 55 23.70 17.82 -11.39
N PRO A 56 24.31 16.84 -10.71
CA PRO A 56 24.42 16.87 -9.26
C PRO A 56 25.45 17.92 -8.83
N SER A 57 24.99 18.97 -8.17
CA SER A 57 25.85 19.94 -7.48
C SER A 57 25.47 19.96 -6.01
N ALA A 58 26.13 19.15 -5.18
CA ALA A 58 25.91 19.28 -3.75
C ALA A 58 27.09 18.86 -2.87
N ASP A 59 27.34 19.72 -1.90
CA ASP A 59 28.05 19.47 -0.65
C ASP A 59 27.44 18.25 0.08
N PRO A 60 28.25 17.27 0.53
CA PRO A 60 27.79 16.16 1.37
C PRO A 60 26.92 16.59 2.57
N LEU A 61 27.16 17.77 3.14
CA LEU A 61 26.34 18.30 4.23
C LEU A 61 24.93 18.66 3.77
N ALA A 62 24.79 19.24 2.58
CA ALA A 62 23.49 19.54 1.99
C ALA A 62 22.69 18.26 1.69
N LEU A 63 23.36 17.17 1.29
CA LEU A 63 22.72 15.86 1.11
C LEU A 63 22.12 15.34 2.42
N LEU A 64 22.91 15.38 3.49
CA LEU A 64 22.48 14.90 4.80
C LEU A 64 21.32 15.73 5.34
N GLU A 65 21.35 17.04 5.16
CA GLU A 65 20.25 17.91 5.59
C GLU A 65 18.97 17.66 4.78
N ALA A 66 19.10 17.51 3.45
CA ALA A 66 17.97 17.18 2.59
C ALA A 66 17.38 15.82 2.98
N LEU A 67 18.22 14.80 3.20
CA LEU A 67 17.81 13.47 3.64
C LEU A 67 17.02 13.55 4.94
N ARG A 68 17.56 14.26 5.93
CA ARG A 68 16.91 14.47 7.22
C ARG A 68 15.56 15.16 7.06
N ARG A 69 15.46 16.17 6.19
CA ARG A 69 14.21 16.89 5.91
C ARG A 69 13.16 15.99 5.27
N HIS A 70 13.51 15.17 4.28
CA HIS A 70 12.56 14.24 3.65
C HIS A 70 12.15 13.11 4.59
N ALA A 71 13.08 12.57 5.39
CA ALA A 71 12.74 11.55 6.38
C ALA A 71 11.65 12.05 7.37
N ARG A 72 11.72 13.33 7.78
CA ARG A 72 10.69 13.94 8.65
C ARG A 72 9.31 14.10 8.00
N ARG A 73 9.21 14.03 6.67
CA ARG A 73 7.94 14.08 5.91
C ARG A 73 7.36 12.69 5.63
N ILE A 74 8.10 11.63 5.94
CA ILE A 74 7.71 10.24 5.65
C ILE A 74 7.35 9.54 6.95
N HIS A 75 6.16 8.94 6.97
CA HIS A 75 5.62 8.22 8.12
C HIS A 75 5.12 6.84 7.65
N VAL A 76 5.84 5.79 8.01
CA VAL A 76 5.56 4.40 7.63
C VAL A 76 5.01 3.64 8.82
N PHE A 77 3.78 3.16 8.68
CA PHE A 77 3.13 2.27 9.64
C PHE A 77 3.40 0.83 9.23
N CYS A 78 4.04 0.05 10.10
CA CYS A 78 4.41 -1.34 9.79
C CYS A 78 3.98 -2.33 10.88
N GLN A 79 3.72 -3.58 10.50
CA GLN A 79 3.39 -4.62 11.49
C GLN A 79 4.50 -4.74 12.53
N ALA A 80 4.11 -4.66 13.81
CA ALA A 80 5.03 -4.80 14.93
C ALA A 80 5.81 -6.13 14.85
N GLY A 81 7.13 -6.04 14.99
CA GLY A 81 8.03 -7.20 14.93
C GLY A 81 8.41 -7.66 13.52
N MET A 82 7.91 -7.01 12.47
CA MET A 82 8.22 -7.37 11.07
C MET A 82 9.19 -6.40 10.38
N THR A 83 9.99 -5.67 11.17
CA THR A 83 11.02 -4.76 10.68
C THR A 83 12.39 -5.44 10.68
N ALA A 84 13.03 -5.55 9.52
CA ALA A 84 14.36 -6.11 9.34
C ALA A 84 15.44 -5.02 9.53
N LEU A 85 16.35 -5.26 10.47
CA LEU A 85 17.51 -4.41 10.73
C LEU A 85 18.72 -4.90 9.92
N PRO A 86 19.59 -4.01 9.41
CA PRO A 86 20.83 -4.43 8.77
C PRO A 86 21.78 -5.08 9.80
N PRO A 87 22.62 -6.05 9.36
CA PRO A 87 23.57 -6.74 10.24
C PRO A 87 24.66 -5.82 10.81
N THR A 88 24.90 -4.66 10.19
CA THR A 88 25.79 -3.61 10.70
C THR A 88 25.00 -2.33 10.89
N GLY A 89 25.18 -1.67 12.03
CA GLY A 89 24.56 -0.38 12.31
C GLY A 89 24.97 0.66 11.26
N LYS A 90 23.99 1.30 10.63
CA LYS A 90 24.20 2.37 9.66
C LYS A 90 23.76 3.69 10.31
N PRO A 91 24.66 4.67 10.54
CA PRO A 91 24.32 5.92 11.22
C PRO A 91 23.13 6.68 10.60
N LEU A 92 22.98 6.61 9.27
CA LEU A 92 21.88 7.28 8.55
C LEU A 92 20.48 6.78 8.95
N LEU A 93 20.37 5.56 9.51
CA LEU A 93 19.08 5.03 9.94
C LEU A 93 18.48 5.79 11.13
N VAL A 94 19.30 6.53 11.88
CA VAL A 94 18.81 7.41 12.96
C VAL A 94 17.79 8.42 12.46
N TYR A 95 17.90 8.86 11.19
CA TYR A 95 16.95 9.80 10.60
C TYR A 95 15.57 9.19 10.35
N LEU A 96 15.47 7.87 10.24
CA LEU A 96 14.23 7.14 10.01
C LEU A 96 13.50 6.75 11.31
N GLU A 97 14.12 6.90 12.48
CA GLU A 97 13.54 6.44 13.76
C GLU A 97 12.17 7.05 14.01
N ARG A 98 11.98 8.33 13.67
CA ARG A 98 10.70 9.04 13.82
C ARG A 98 9.73 8.84 12.65
N SER A 99 10.22 8.22 11.57
CA SER A 99 9.44 7.89 10.39
C SER A 99 8.74 6.55 10.55
N ILE A 100 9.17 5.67 11.46
CA ILE A 100 8.66 4.30 11.56
C ILE A 100 7.72 4.19 12.76
N VAL A 101 6.51 3.73 12.51
CA VAL A 101 5.48 3.50 13.53
C VAL A 101 5.08 2.02 13.48
N GLU A 102 5.49 1.24 14.48
CA GLU A 102 5.03 -0.13 14.59
C GLU A 102 3.58 -0.19 15.08
N VAL A 103 2.76 -0.97 14.39
CA VAL A 103 1.33 -1.10 14.64
C VAL A 103 0.91 -2.54 14.91
N LYS A 104 -0.23 -2.70 15.58
CA LYS A 104 -0.98 -3.95 15.64
C LYS A 104 -2.41 -3.72 15.15
N PRO A 105 -2.99 -4.67 14.40
CA PRO A 105 -4.37 -4.58 14.00
C PRO A 105 -5.30 -4.63 15.22
N PRO A 106 -6.51 -4.06 15.12
CA PRO A 106 -7.46 -4.00 16.24
C PRO A 106 -7.95 -5.39 16.67
N THR A 107 -8.05 -6.33 15.72
CA THR A 107 -8.52 -7.69 15.98
C THR A 107 -7.40 -8.57 16.55
N ALA A 108 -7.70 -9.27 17.65
CA ALA A 108 -6.78 -10.24 18.23
C ALA A 108 -6.42 -11.33 17.23
N GLY A 109 -5.11 -11.57 17.03
CA GLY A 109 -4.61 -12.52 16.04
C GLY A 109 -4.65 -12.02 14.58
N GLY A 110 -5.15 -10.81 14.33
CA GLY A 110 -5.13 -10.20 13.02
C GLY A 110 -3.70 -9.86 12.56
N ILE A 111 -3.56 -9.60 11.25
CA ILE A 111 -2.30 -9.19 10.63
C ILE A 111 -2.48 -7.84 9.93
N PHE A 112 -1.66 -6.84 10.27
CA PHE A 112 -1.61 -5.58 9.53
C PHE A 112 -0.83 -5.80 8.22
N HIS A 113 -1.56 -6.01 7.12
CA HIS A 113 -0.96 -6.32 5.81
C HIS A 113 -1.15 -5.29 4.67
N PRO A 114 -1.65 -4.05 4.87
CA PRO A 114 -1.79 -3.11 3.77
C PRO A 114 -0.42 -2.62 3.28
N LYS A 115 -0.28 -2.46 1.96
CA LYS A 115 0.91 -1.85 1.34
C LYS A 115 0.48 -0.65 0.51
N VAL A 116 0.20 0.44 1.21
CA VAL A 116 -0.35 1.66 0.61
C VAL A 116 0.63 2.79 0.83
N TRP A 117 0.80 3.63 -0.17
CA TRP A 117 1.40 4.95 0.00
C TRP A 117 0.37 6.02 -0.32
N VAL A 118 0.25 7.01 0.55
CA VAL A 118 -0.48 8.25 0.28
C VAL A 118 0.55 9.37 0.28
N LEU A 119 0.64 10.09 -0.82
CA LEU A 119 1.60 11.17 -1.02
C LEU A 119 0.84 12.47 -1.22
N ARG A 120 1.24 13.50 -0.48
CA ARG A 120 0.76 14.87 -0.60
C ARG A 120 1.83 15.73 -1.23
N PHE A 121 1.52 16.32 -2.37
CA PHE A 121 2.40 17.20 -3.12
C PHE A 121 1.84 18.62 -3.18
N VAL A 122 2.73 19.62 -3.19
CA VAL A 122 2.37 21.05 -3.30
C VAL A 122 3.25 21.72 -4.34
N ASP A 123 2.65 22.57 -5.18
CA ASP A 123 3.41 23.39 -6.13
C ASP A 123 3.88 24.73 -5.53
N GLY A 124 4.35 25.64 -6.39
CA GLY A 124 4.77 26.99 -5.99
C GLY A 124 3.62 27.94 -5.64
N GLU A 125 2.40 27.65 -6.12
CA GLU A 125 1.20 28.49 -5.95
C GLU A 125 0.31 28.00 -4.80
N GLY A 126 0.61 26.82 -4.25
CA GLY A 126 -0.13 26.20 -3.15
C GLY A 126 -1.19 25.20 -3.61
N ALA A 127 -1.25 24.86 -4.91
CA ALA A 127 -2.12 23.79 -5.38
C ALA A 127 -1.64 22.45 -4.83
N VAL A 128 -2.60 21.63 -4.37
CA VAL A 128 -2.32 20.36 -3.70
C VAL A 128 -2.74 19.22 -4.60
N ARG A 129 -1.82 18.28 -4.83
CA ARG A 129 -2.07 17.04 -5.56
C ARG A 129 -1.75 15.84 -4.68
N TYR A 130 -2.63 14.85 -4.73
CA TYR A 130 -2.46 13.59 -4.04
C TYR A 130 -2.13 12.47 -5.01
N ARG A 131 -1.28 11.56 -4.56
CA ARG A 131 -1.08 10.25 -5.21
C ARG A 131 -1.27 9.14 -4.19
N VAL A 132 -2.02 8.12 -4.57
CA VAL A 132 -2.22 6.90 -3.79
C VAL A 132 -1.63 5.73 -4.56
N LEU A 133 -0.72 4.99 -3.94
CA LEU A 133 -0.19 3.74 -4.45
C LEU A 133 -0.81 2.59 -3.66
N VAL A 134 -1.36 1.59 -4.34
CA VAL A 134 -1.74 0.31 -3.73
C VAL A 134 -0.84 -0.76 -4.32
N LEU A 135 -0.01 -1.36 -3.47
CA LEU A 135 1.05 -2.27 -3.86
C LEU A 135 0.69 -3.69 -3.44
N THR A 136 1.16 -4.65 -4.23
CA THR A 136 1.15 -6.06 -3.89
C THR A 136 2.38 -6.42 -3.04
N ARG A 137 3.46 -5.63 -3.14
CA ARG A 137 4.72 -5.83 -2.41
C ARG A 137 4.87 -4.97 -1.16
N ASN A 138 5.57 -5.54 -0.19
CA ASN A 138 6.22 -4.78 0.89
C ASN A 138 7.46 -4.03 0.37
N LEU A 139 7.91 -3.03 1.15
CA LEU A 139 9.13 -2.29 0.85
C LEU A 139 10.39 -3.12 1.21
N THR A 140 10.84 -3.93 0.27
CA THR A 140 12.02 -4.83 0.39
C THR A 140 12.82 -4.87 -0.92
N PHE A 141 13.99 -5.54 -0.91
CA PHE A 141 14.83 -5.74 -2.10
C PHE A 141 14.51 -7.01 -2.91
N ASP A 142 13.36 -7.64 -2.67
CA ASP A 142 12.96 -8.83 -3.41
C ASP A 142 12.76 -8.50 -4.92
N ARG A 143 12.95 -9.50 -5.80
CA ARG A 143 12.94 -9.32 -7.28
C ARG A 143 11.74 -9.95 -7.98
N SER A 144 10.82 -10.56 -7.24
CA SER A 144 9.50 -10.99 -7.74
C SER A 144 8.76 -9.87 -8.48
N TRP A 145 7.99 -10.28 -9.49
CA TRP A 145 7.04 -9.40 -10.18
C TRP A 145 5.91 -8.97 -9.24
N ASP A 146 5.46 -7.74 -9.39
CA ASP A 146 4.42 -7.16 -8.55
C ASP A 146 3.49 -6.27 -9.36
N THR A 147 2.34 -5.91 -8.78
CA THR A 147 1.36 -5.02 -9.39
C THR A 147 1.18 -3.79 -8.50
N CYS A 148 1.23 -2.62 -9.11
CA CYS A 148 1.00 -1.34 -8.46
C CYS A 148 -0.18 -0.63 -9.12
N LEU A 149 -1.17 -0.25 -8.33
CA LEU A 149 -2.18 0.73 -8.74
C LEU A 149 -1.70 2.12 -8.33
N VAL A 150 -1.66 3.05 -9.28
CA VAL A 150 -1.37 4.47 -9.05
C VAL A 150 -2.62 5.27 -9.32
N LEU A 151 -3.11 6.01 -8.33
CA LEU A 151 -4.21 6.95 -8.47
C LEU A 151 -3.69 8.36 -8.17
N GLU A 152 -3.93 9.30 -9.06
CA GLU A 152 -3.61 10.72 -8.86
C GLU A 152 -4.89 11.55 -8.81
N GLY A 153 -4.86 12.66 -8.10
CA GLY A 153 -5.98 13.59 -8.11
C GLY A 153 -5.65 14.89 -7.41
N ASP A 154 -6.26 15.97 -7.88
CA ASP A 154 -6.11 17.27 -7.22
C ASP A 154 -7.06 17.38 -6.03
N LEU A 155 -6.59 18.01 -4.96
CA LEU A 155 -7.47 18.52 -3.92
C LEU A 155 -8.34 19.62 -4.51
N LYS A 156 -9.66 19.52 -4.38
CA LYS A 156 -10.59 20.55 -4.83
C LYS A 156 -11.12 21.37 -3.66
N ASP A 157 -11.29 22.65 -3.88
CA ASP A 157 -11.98 23.54 -2.94
C ASP A 157 -13.49 23.29 -3.03
N ARG A 158 -13.96 22.34 -2.22
CA ARG A 158 -15.38 22.00 -2.12
C ARG A 158 -15.80 21.73 -0.69
N GLN A 159 -17.05 22.07 -0.40
CA GLN A 159 -17.69 21.86 0.90
C GLN A 159 -18.08 20.38 1.13
N ARG A 160 -18.44 19.65 0.07
CA ARG A 160 -18.90 18.25 0.17
C ARG A 160 -17.77 17.27 -0.14
N ALA A 161 -17.60 16.26 0.70
CA ALA A 161 -16.69 15.15 0.45
C ALA A 161 -17.19 14.24 -0.69
N TYR A 162 -16.26 13.56 -1.37
CA TYR A 162 -16.57 12.41 -2.19
C TYR A 162 -16.78 11.19 -1.29
N ALA A 163 -18.02 10.68 -1.23
CA ALA A 163 -18.34 9.49 -0.44
C ALA A 163 -17.43 8.30 -0.76
N ARG A 164 -17.04 8.12 -2.03
CA ARG A 164 -16.13 7.04 -2.46
C ARG A 164 -14.74 7.10 -1.81
N ASN A 165 -14.30 8.26 -1.34
CA ASN A 165 -12.99 8.44 -0.71
C ASN A 165 -13.02 8.20 0.82
N HIS A 166 -14.21 8.12 1.43
CA HIS A 166 -14.33 7.96 2.89
C HIS A 166 -13.54 6.75 3.41
N PRO A 167 -13.59 5.54 2.79
CA PRO A 167 -12.87 4.40 3.33
C PRO A 167 -11.34 4.57 3.29
N LEU A 168 -10.80 5.27 2.29
CA LEU A 168 -9.36 5.59 2.27
C LEU A 168 -9.00 6.60 3.36
N ALA A 169 -9.82 7.64 3.54
CA ALA A 169 -9.59 8.65 4.56
C ALA A 169 -9.68 8.05 5.97
N ASP A 170 -10.73 7.26 6.26
CA ASP A 170 -10.93 6.58 7.54
C ASP A 170 -9.77 5.60 7.84
N PHE A 171 -9.28 4.90 6.80
CA PHE A 171 -8.08 4.07 6.94
C PHE A 171 -6.88 4.88 7.40
N VAL A 172 -6.57 6.00 6.72
CA VAL A 172 -5.45 6.88 7.09
C VAL A 172 -5.63 7.48 8.49
N GLU A 173 -6.85 7.87 8.85
CA GLU A 173 -7.23 8.39 10.16
C GLU A 173 -6.98 7.37 11.28
N SER A 174 -7.22 6.09 11.01
CA SER A 174 -7.07 5.01 12.00
C SER A 174 -5.61 4.69 12.35
N LEU A 175 -4.66 4.97 11.46
CA LEU A 175 -3.27 4.47 11.56
C LEU A 175 -2.56 4.85 12.87
N PRO A 176 -2.61 6.11 13.37
CA PRO A 176 -1.99 6.45 14.64
C PRO A 176 -2.56 5.67 15.83
N GLY A 177 -3.85 5.33 15.79
CA GLY A 177 -4.53 4.58 16.85
C GLY A 177 -4.09 3.12 16.96
N LEU A 178 -3.40 2.59 15.95
CA LEU A 178 -2.91 1.21 15.92
C LEU A 178 -1.50 1.04 16.49
N ALA A 179 -0.82 2.14 16.85
CA ALA A 179 0.59 2.11 17.28
C ALA A 179 0.81 1.35 18.60
N VAL A 180 1.86 0.54 18.67
CA VAL A 180 2.13 -0.33 19.84
C VAL A 180 3.21 0.18 20.81
N ARG A 181 4.05 1.13 20.39
CA ARG A 181 5.22 1.59 21.15
C ARG A 181 5.17 3.11 21.31
N GLY A 182 4.75 3.58 22.49
CA GLY A 182 4.82 5.00 22.85
C GLY A 182 4.02 5.94 21.94
N ALA A 183 4.20 7.24 22.15
CA ALA A 183 3.51 8.27 21.37
C ALA A 183 4.01 8.28 19.92
N VAL A 184 3.07 8.23 18.97
CA VAL A 184 3.30 8.55 17.56
C VAL A 184 3.88 9.98 17.48
N SER A 185 4.84 10.22 16.59
CA SER A 185 5.46 11.55 16.47
C SER A 185 4.39 12.60 16.16
N GLY A 186 4.57 13.81 16.69
CA GLY A 186 3.63 14.92 16.43
C GLY A 186 3.51 15.22 14.94
N GLU A 187 4.61 15.07 14.20
CA GLU A 187 4.62 15.17 12.74
C GLU A 187 3.75 14.10 12.07
N ALA A 188 3.84 12.84 12.49
CA ALA A 188 3.01 11.76 11.93
C ALA A 188 1.52 11.98 12.24
N VAL A 189 1.17 12.38 13.46
CA VAL A 189 -0.22 12.70 13.85
C VAL A 189 -0.77 13.87 13.05
N ALA A 190 0.03 14.92 12.86
CA ALA A 190 -0.36 16.08 12.06
C ALA A 190 -0.55 15.71 10.59
N ALA A 191 0.37 14.92 10.02
CA ALA A 191 0.28 14.45 8.64
C ALA A 191 -0.96 13.57 8.42
N THR A 192 -1.22 12.59 9.29
CA THR A 192 -2.43 11.74 9.17
C THR A 192 -3.71 12.55 9.30
N SER A 193 -3.75 13.50 10.24
CA SER A 193 -4.94 14.35 10.47
C SER A 193 -5.24 15.25 9.28
N LEU A 194 -4.21 15.89 8.72
CA LEU A 194 -4.34 16.73 7.52
C LEU A 194 -4.75 15.90 6.31
N MET A 195 -4.03 14.80 6.07
CA MET A 195 -4.20 14.02 4.84
C MET A 195 -5.54 13.30 4.81
N GLN A 196 -6.03 12.73 5.93
CA GLN A 196 -7.35 12.11 5.93
C GLN A 196 -8.46 13.13 5.58
N GLU A 197 -8.38 14.36 6.09
CA GLU A 197 -9.40 15.38 5.83
C GLU A 197 -9.40 15.82 4.36
N GLU A 198 -8.21 16.06 3.81
CA GLU A 198 -8.06 16.46 2.41
C GLU A 198 -8.42 15.33 1.45
N LEU A 199 -8.04 14.08 1.74
CA LEU A 199 -8.35 12.90 0.90
C LEU A 199 -9.84 12.77 0.60
N ARG A 200 -10.71 13.14 1.56
CA ARG A 200 -12.17 13.15 1.36
C ARG A 200 -12.61 14.07 0.21
N ARG A 201 -11.80 15.04 -0.20
CA ARG A 201 -12.11 16.04 -1.24
C ARG A 201 -11.26 15.92 -2.51
N VAL A 202 -10.34 14.96 -2.56
CA VAL A 202 -9.47 14.70 -3.72
C VAL A 202 -10.26 14.11 -4.88
N ALA A 203 -10.14 14.72 -6.06
CA ALA A 203 -10.76 14.23 -7.28
C ALA A 203 -9.82 13.21 -7.95
N PHE A 204 -9.81 11.96 -7.46
CA PHE A 204 -9.00 10.91 -8.08
C PHE A 204 -9.43 10.62 -9.51
N GLU A 205 -8.44 10.58 -10.40
CA GLU A 205 -8.53 10.13 -11.77
C GLU A 205 -8.60 8.61 -11.80
N VAL A 206 -9.58 8.09 -12.54
CA VAL A 206 -9.76 6.64 -12.70
C VAL A 206 -9.01 6.20 -13.96
N PRO A 207 -8.29 5.07 -13.92
CA PRO A 207 -7.55 4.57 -15.09
C PRO A 207 -8.45 4.37 -16.31
N GLU A 208 -7.88 4.53 -17.50
CA GLU A 208 -8.60 4.33 -18.76
C GLU A 208 -9.25 2.94 -18.82
N GLY A 209 -10.50 2.90 -19.28
CA GLY A 209 -11.30 1.68 -19.37
C GLY A 209 -12.09 1.34 -18.10
N PHE A 210 -12.05 2.18 -17.06
CA PHE A 210 -12.87 2.06 -15.86
C PHE A 210 -13.80 3.27 -15.70
N ASP A 211 -15.02 3.03 -15.23
CA ASP A 211 -15.98 4.10 -14.95
C ASP A 211 -15.61 4.84 -13.65
N GLU A 212 -15.84 6.14 -13.57
CA GLU A 212 -15.60 6.93 -12.34
C GLU A 212 -16.33 6.35 -11.12
N ASP A 213 -17.52 5.78 -11.35
CA ASP A 213 -18.35 5.17 -10.33
C ASP A 213 -17.86 3.78 -9.91
N SER A 214 -16.82 3.23 -10.53
CA SER A 214 -16.25 1.92 -10.18
C SER A 214 -15.17 1.98 -9.10
N LEU A 215 -14.55 3.14 -8.87
CA LEU A 215 -13.49 3.29 -7.86
C LEU A 215 -14.06 3.12 -6.45
N ARG A 216 -13.58 2.11 -5.73
CA ARG A 216 -13.91 1.82 -4.32
C ARG A 216 -12.65 1.47 -3.55
N PHE A 217 -12.57 1.93 -2.31
CA PHE A 217 -11.52 1.55 -1.36
C PHE A 217 -12.10 0.58 -0.33
N HIS A 218 -11.36 -0.49 -0.05
CA HIS A 218 -11.78 -1.54 0.90
C HIS A 218 -10.70 -1.72 1.97
N PRO A 219 -10.73 -0.95 3.07
CA PRO A 219 -9.75 -1.06 4.15
C PRO A 219 -10.09 -2.23 5.09
N LEU A 220 -10.08 -3.44 4.55
CA LEU A 220 -10.54 -4.67 5.22
C LEU A 220 -9.89 -4.84 6.60
N GLY A 221 -10.71 -5.10 7.63
CA GLY A 221 -10.22 -5.31 8.99
C GLY A 221 -9.74 -4.05 9.72
N SER A 222 -9.93 -2.87 9.12
CA SER A 222 -9.69 -1.59 9.79
C SER A 222 -10.90 -1.21 10.66
N PRO A 223 -10.75 -0.32 11.66
CA PRO A 223 -11.86 0.15 12.47
C PRO A 223 -13.03 0.68 11.63
N GLY A 224 -14.24 0.15 11.84
CA GLY A 224 -15.44 0.49 11.06
C GLY A 224 -15.60 -0.29 9.74
N TYR A 225 -14.65 -1.17 9.42
CA TYR A 225 -14.60 -1.99 8.21
C TYR A 225 -14.23 -3.46 8.53
N GLU A 226 -14.50 -3.91 9.74
CA GLU A 226 -14.18 -5.25 10.23
C GLU A 226 -14.95 -6.34 9.48
N GLU A 227 -16.23 -6.06 9.18
CA GLU A 227 -17.13 -6.95 8.43
C GLU A 227 -17.20 -6.59 6.95
N ALA A 228 -16.38 -5.64 6.49
CA ALA A 228 -16.39 -5.23 5.10
C ALA A 228 -15.99 -6.40 4.19
N TRP A 229 -16.83 -6.70 3.22
CA TRP A 229 -16.57 -7.75 2.24
C TRP A 229 -16.62 -7.17 0.81
N PRO A 230 -15.53 -7.27 0.04
CA PRO A 230 -15.43 -6.57 -1.24
C PRO A 230 -16.15 -7.32 -2.37
N PHE A 231 -16.47 -8.60 -2.18
CA PHE A 231 -17.13 -9.40 -3.20
C PHE A 231 -18.65 -9.20 -3.16
N PRO A 232 -19.32 -9.18 -4.33
CA PRO A 232 -20.77 -9.02 -4.40
C PRO A 232 -21.46 -10.17 -3.66
N GLN A 233 -22.49 -9.83 -2.87
CA GLN A 233 -23.30 -10.80 -2.13
C GLN A 233 -24.29 -11.53 -3.04
N ASP A 234 -24.78 -10.86 -4.09
CA ASP A 234 -25.71 -11.42 -5.07
C ASP A 234 -24.99 -11.73 -6.38
N VAL A 235 -24.28 -12.85 -6.42
CA VAL A 235 -23.62 -13.32 -7.63
C VAL A 235 -24.65 -14.02 -8.52
N PRO A 236 -24.85 -13.60 -9.79
CA PRO A 236 -25.70 -14.33 -10.71
C PRO A 236 -25.25 -15.79 -10.83
N GLY A 237 -26.20 -16.73 -10.77
CA GLY A 237 -25.94 -18.19 -10.74
C GLY A 237 -25.24 -18.78 -11.98
N ASN A 238 -24.81 -17.94 -12.93
CA ASN A 238 -24.00 -18.34 -14.09
C ASN A 238 -22.53 -17.90 -13.99
N ARG A 239 -22.11 -17.26 -12.90
CA ARG A 239 -20.70 -16.86 -12.70
C ARG A 239 -19.91 -17.95 -11.99
N ARG A 240 -18.70 -18.19 -12.50
CA ARG A 240 -17.74 -19.12 -11.90
C ARG A 240 -16.64 -18.30 -11.21
N LEU A 241 -16.09 -18.84 -10.12
CA LEU A 241 -14.99 -18.21 -9.39
C LEU A 241 -13.73 -19.07 -9.50
N LEU A 242 -12.60 -18.42 -9.78
CA LEU A 242 -11.27 -19.00 -9.63
C LEU A 242 -10.56 -18.32 -8.46
N VAL A 243 -10.27 -19.07 -7.41
CA VAL A 243 -9.50 -18.60 -6.25
C VAL A 243 -8.04 -18.95 -6.48
N VAL A 244 -7.18 -17.96 -6.62
CA VAL A 244 -5.73 -18.16 -6.69
C VAL A 244 -5.13 -17.67 -5.37
N SER A 245 -4.74 -18.57 -4.48
CA SER A 245 -4.15 -18.17 -3.22
C SER A 245 -3.19 -19.22 -2.66
N PRO A 246 -1.96 -18.84 -2.26
CA PRO A 246 -1.04 -19.73 -1.56
C PRO A 246 -1.44 -19.97 -0.09
N PHE A 247 -2.47 -19.27 0.41
CA PHE A 247 -3.01 -19.43 1.76
C PHE A 247 -4.53 -19.51 1.68
N LEU A 248 -5.12 -20.60 2.17
CA LEU A 248 -6.57 -20.76 2.21
C LEU A 248 -7.03 -20.70 3.66
N ASP A 249 -8.00 -19.83 3.92
CA ASP A 249 -8.80 -19.84 5.14
C ASP A 249 -10.08 -20.64 4.88
N ILE A 250 -10.40 -21.58 5.78
CA ILE A 250 -11.53 -22.50 5.62
C ILE A 250 -12.85 -21.75 5.67
N GLY A 251 -13.00 -20.78 6.59
CA GLY A 251 -14.24 -20.01 6.73
C GLY A 251 -14.54 -19.19 5.49
N SER A 252 -13.53 -18.47 5.00
CA SER A 252 -13.60 -17.68 3.76
C SER A 252 -13.94 -18.54 2.55
N LEU A 253 -13.33 -19.73 2.44
CA LEU A 253 -13.59 -20.63 1.31
C LEU A 253 -15.01 -21.23 1.34
N ARG A 254 -15.54 -21.56 2.53
CA ARG A 254 -16.93 -22.00 2.69
C ARG A 254 -17.91 -20.92 2.22
N TRP A 255 -17.68 -19.68 2.66
CA TRP A 255 -18.48 -18.54 2.20
C TRP A 255 -18.48 -18.42 0.67
N LEU A 256 -17.31 -18.56 0.03
CA LEU A 256 -17.20 -18.48 -1.43
C LEU A 256 -17.96 -19.61 -2.13
N VAL A 257 -17.93 -20.82 -1.59
CA VAL A 257 -18.68 -21.96 -2.13
C VAL A 257 -20.19 -21.77 -1.98
N GLU A 258 -20.65 -21.17 -0.89
CA GLU A 258 -22.07 -20.81 -0.70
C GLU A 258 -22.51 -19.70 -1.67
N ALA A 259 -21.64 -18.72 -1.93
CA ALA A 259 -21.95 -17.55 -2.75
C ALA A 259 -21.85 -17.81 -4.27
N PHE A 260 -21.04 -18.78 -4.71
CA PHE A 260 -20.78 -19.04 -6.12
C PHE A 260 -21.14 -20.48 -6.51
N PRO A 261 -21.81 -20.70 -7.66
CA PRO A 261 -22.25 -22.03 -8.11
C PRO A 261 -21.09 -22.96 -8.48
N LEU A 262 -19.90 -22.42 -8.75
CA LEU A 262 -18.69 -23.20 -9.03
C LEU A 262 -17.46 -22.40 -8.62
N VAL A 263 -16.71 -22.96 -7.67
CA VAL A 263 -15.45 -22.41 -7.16
C VAL A 263 -14.31 -23.37 -7.49
N GLU A 264 -13.38 -22.93 -8.32
CA GLU A 264 -12.13 -23.64 -8.60
C GLU A 264 -10.99 -22.98 -7.82
N VAL A 265 -9.98 -23.74 -7.41
CA VAL A 265 -8.91 -23.23 -6.55
C VAL A 265 -7.55 -23.57 -7.11
N VAL A 266 -6.66 -22.58 -7.17
CA VAL A 266 -5.23 -22.73 -7.40
C VAL A 266 -4.51 -22.41 -6.10
N SER A 267 -3.81 -23.39 -5.53
CA SER A 267 -3.08 -23.20 -4.27
C SER A 267 -1.83 -24.08 -4.18
N ARG A 268 -1.14 -24.06 -3.05
CA ARG A 268 0.02 -24.92 -2.80
C ARG A 268 -0.43 -26.35 -2.47
N PRO A 269 0.32 -27.40 -2.89
CA PRO A 269 -0.05 -28.79 -2.61
C PRO A 269 -0.34 -29.05 -1.12
N GLU A 270 0.50 -28.51 -0.22
CA GLU A 270 0.36 -28.70 1.22
C GLU A 270 -0.86 -27.98 1.82
N VAL A 271 -1.34 -26.91 1.18
CA VAL A 271 -2.54 -26.18 1.61
C VAL A 271 -3.78 -26.94 1.16
N LEU A 272 -3.82 -27.40 -0.10
CA LEU A 272 -4.92 -28.23 -0.61
C LEU A 272 -5.07 -29.54 0.16
N ALA A 273 -3.95 -30.16 0.55
CA ALA A 273 -3.95 -31.40 1.34
C ALA A 273 -4.64 -31.24 2.70
N ARG A 274 -4.62 -30.04 3.30
CA ARG A 274 -5.22 -29.73 4.60
C ARG A 274 -6.70 -29.38 4.54
N LEU A 275 -7.29 -29.27 3.33
CA LEU A 275 -8.71 -28.98 3.19
C LEU A 275 -9.57 -30.13 3.77
N PRO A 276 -10.62 -29.82 4.55
CA PRO A 276 -11.63 -30.78 4.97
C PRO A 276 -12.26 -31.50 3.77
N GLU A 277 -12.63 -32.77 3.94
CA GLU A 277 -13.16 -33.60 2.85
C GLU A 277 -14.49 -33.08 2.32
N ASP A 278 -15.38 -32.62 3.20
CA ASP A 278 -16.66 -32.01 2.85
C ASP A 278 -16.47 -30.75 2.00
N LEU A 279 -15.56 -29.86 2.41
CA LEU A 279 -15.26 -28.66 1.64
C LEU A 279 -14.59 -29.01 0.30
N ARG A 280 -13.76 -30.04 0.25
CA ARG A 280 -13.13 -30.50 -0.99
C ARG A 280 -14.17 -31.02 -1.99
N SER A 281 -15.24 -31.68 -1.52
CA SER A 281 -16.31 -32.18 -2.41
C SER A 281 -17.18 -31.08 -3.01
N ASP A 282 -17.29 -29.93 -2.33
CA ASP A 282 -18.08 -28.80 -2.82
C ASP A 282 -17.30 -27.91 -3.81
N LEU A 283 -15.97 -28.07 -3.88
CA LEU A 283 -15.12 -27.35 -4.82
C LEU A 283 -15.12 -28.01 -6.20
N GLY A 284 -14.92 -27.18 -7.22
CA GLY A 284 -14.61 -27.63 -8.58
C GLY A 284 -13.18 -28.18 -8.69
N ARG A 285 -12.51 -27.86 -9.81
CA ARG A 285 -11.13 -28.31 -10.00
C ARG A 285 -10.18 -27.64 -9.02
N LEU A 286 -9.28 -28.45 -8.47
CA LEU A 286 -8.15 -28.01 -7.68
C LEU A 286 -6.88 -28.09 -8.51
N TRP A 287 -6.13 -27.00 -8.53
CA TRP A 287 -4.88 -26.84 -9.25
C TRP A 287 -3.76 -26.52 -8.27
N THR A 288 -2.58 -27.04 -8.53
CA THR A 288 -1.39 -26.75 -7.72
C THR A 288 -0.53 -25.70 -8.40
N LEU A 289 -0.04 -24.74 -7.63
CA LEU A 289 1.08 -23.90 -8.06
C LEU A 289 2.31 -24.81 -8.24
N VAL A 290 2.85 -24.89 -9.47
CA VAL A 290 4.07 -25.64 -9.74
C VAL A 290 5.24 -24.82 -9.16
N PRO A 291 6.12 -25.41 -8.33
CA PRO A 291 7.22 -24.68 -7.69
C PRO A 291 8.24 -24.06 -8.67
N GLU A 292 8.25 -24.54 -9.91
CA GLU A 292 9.21 -24.20 -10.96
C GLU A 292 8.56 -23.24 -11.97
N ALA A 293 8.35 -21.99 -11.55
CA ALA A 293 8.35 -20.90 -12.53
C ALA A 293 9.82 -20.51 -12.70
N ASP A 294 10.48 -21.10 -13.70
CA ASP A 294 11.83 -20.73 -14.10
C ASP A 294 11.84 -19.20 -14.33
N PRO A 295 12.59 -18.40 -13.55
CA PRO A 295 12.68 -16.97 -13.79
C PRO A 295 13.47 -16.79 -15.08
N GLU A 296 12.76 -16.74 -16.20
CA GLU A 296 13.20 -16.46 -17.58
C GLU A 296 14.73 -16.47 -17.79
N THR A 297 15.21 -17.52 -18.47
CA THR A 297 16.48 -17.51 -19.20
C THR A 297 16.51 -16.43 -20.27
#